data_AF-A0A959AFK7-F1
#
_entry.id   AF-A0A959AFK7-F1
#
_cell.length_a   1.000
_cell.length_b   1.000
_cell.length_c   1.000
_cell.angle_alpha   90.00
_cell.angle_beta   90.00
_cell.angle_gamma   90.00
#
_symmetry.space_group_name_H-M   'P 1'
#
loop_
_entity.id
_entity.type
_entity.pdbx_description
1 polymer ?
#
loop_
_entity_poly.entity_id
_entity_poly.type
_entity_poly.pdbx_seq_one_letter_code
_entity_poly.pdbx_strand_id
1 'polypeptide(L)'
;MSWKRSLLIFPPGYAERRGQSKRVWVVLLLVFVTALLFSPELRFELRSLLDYPLHYKEYKHFGIRIPRGYQVHGIDVSRYQSRVDWERVRNMQVDGIRVSFAFIKATEGSWKEDPEFDSNWRNARRAGIIRGAYHYFLPDISPKDQAKVFTGTVRLLSGDLPPVVDVEETRGMNKAQIQRYTKEFLILLEKRYKVRPILYTNKDFYKRFFAENEAFRDYRFWIAHYHVADFDMPGDQEWHFWQHSDRGNVNGINEPVDFNVFNGDSAALRSICIP
;
A
#
# COMPACT_ATOMS: atom_id res chain seq x y z
N MET A 1 -42.53 15.11 39.84
CA MET A 1 -43.67 15.06 38.90
C MET A 1 -43.83 16.42 38.22
N SER A 2 -44.01 16.41 36.89
CA SER A 2 -44.62 17.44 36.03
C SER A 2 -43.93 18.79 35.76
N TRP A 3 -43.16 18.83 34.67
CA TRP A 3 -43.19 19.76 33.52
C TRP A 3 -43.95 21.09 33.62
N LYS A 4 -43.26 22.19 33.26
CA LYS A 4 -43.81 23.24 32.37
C LYS A 4 -42.74 23.74 31.39
N ARG A 5 -43.12 23.71 30.10
CA ARG A 5 -42.39 24.12 28.90
C ARG A 5 -42.24 25.64 28.85
N SER A 6 -41.05 26.15 28.50
CA SER A 6 -40.91 27.45 27.82
C SER A 6 -40.77 27.20 26.32
N LEU A 7 -41.68 27.81 25.55
CA LEU A 7 -41.77 27.67 24.10
C LEU A 7 -40.61 28.40 23.41
N LEU A 8 -39.90 27.69 22.52
CA LEU A 8 -39.08 28.30 21.47
C LEU A 8 -40.03 29.04 20.51
N ILE A 9 -40.10 30.37 20.60
CA ILE A 9 -40.87 31.20 19.67
C ILE A 9 -40.02 31.37 18.40
N PHE A 10 -40.30 30.58 17.36
CA PHE A 10 -39.74 30.83 16.03
C PHE A 10 -40.42 32.07 15.41
N PRO A 11 -39.68 32.95 14.71
CA PRO A 11 -40.27 34.13 14.08
C PRO A 11 -41.35 33.73 13.05
N PRO A 12 -42.38 34.58 12.82
CA PRO A 12 -43.46 34.29 11.86
C PRO A 12 -42.92 33.92 10.48
N GLY A 13 -43.46 32.86 9.88
CA GLY A 13 -43.03 32.36 8.57
C GLY A 13 -41.72 31.55 8.57
N TYR A 14 -41.14 31.20 9.73
CA TYR A 14 -39.97 30.31 9.80
C TYR A 14 -40.26 28.92 9.22
N ALA A 15 -41.41 28.33 9.55
CA ALA A 15 -41.81 27.01 9.04
C ALA A 15 -42.11 27.01 7.54
N GLU A 16 -42.76 28.06 7.02
CA GLU A 16 -43.05 28.22 5.59
C GLU A 16 -41.78 28.44 4.77
N ARG A 17 -40.86 29.31 5.23
CA ARG A 17 -39.55 29.51 4.57
C ARG A 17 -38.70 28.25 4.57
N ARG A 18 -38.72 27.48 5.67
CA ARG A 18 -38.02 26.19 5.75
C ARG A 18 -38.67 25.14 4.84
N GLY A 19 -39.99 25.14 4.71
CA GLY A 19 -40.75 24.25 3.84
C GLY A 19 -40.56 24.56 2.35
N GLN A 20 -40.61 25.83 1.96
CA GLN A 20 -40.28 26.28 0.61
C GLN A 20 -38.82 25.99 0.26
N SER A 21 -37.87 26.28 1.16
CA SER A 21 -36.46 25.96 0.93
C SER A 21 -36.24 24.46 0.71
N LYS A 22 -36.85 23.60 1.54
CA LYS A 22 -36.78 22.14 1.34
C LYS A 22 -37.37 21.70 0.00
N ARG A 23 -38.51 22.26 -0.42
CA ARG A 23 -39.13 21.95 -1.72
C ARG A 23 -38.25 22.38 -2.89
N VAL A 24 -37.62 23.55 -2.80
CA VAL A 24 -36.67 24.03 -3.82
C VAL A 24 -35.47 23.09 -3.93
N TRP A 25 -34.88 22.66 -2.81
CA TRP A 25 -33.75 21.71 -2.82
C TRP A 25 -34.13 20.34 -3.37
N VAL A 26 -35.33 19.83 -3.05
CA VAL A 26 -35.82 18.56 -3.60
C VAL A 26 -36.01 18.65 -5.11
N VAL A 27 -36.59 19.75 -5.61
CA VAL A 27 -36.77 19.96 -7.05
C VAL A 27 -35.42 20.09 -7.76
N LEU A 28 -34.48 20.86 -7.21
CA LEU A 28 -33.12 20.98 -7.77
C LEU A 28 -32.38 19.65 -7.80
N LEU A 29 -32.50 18.83 -6.75
CA LEU A 29 -31.90 17.50 -6.70
C LEU A 29 -32.52 16.57 -7.76
N LEU A 30 -33.85 16.58 -7.91
CA LEU A 30 -34.53 15.77 -8.91
C LEU A 30 -34.14 16.17 -10.34
N VAL A 31 -34.05 17.49 -10.61
CA VAL A 31 -33.59 17.99 -11.91
C VAL A 31 -32.14 17.57 -12.17
N PHE A 32 -31.25 17.68 -11.19
CA PHE A 32 -29.86 17.25 -11.31
C PHE A 32 -29.70 15.74 -11.55
N VAL A 33 -30.44 14.90 -10.79
CA VAL A 33 -30.45 13.44 -10.98
C VAL A 33 -30.99 13.06 -12.35
N THR A 34 -32.05 13.73 -12.81
CA THR A 34 -32.63 13.49 -14.13
C THR A 34 -31.66 13.89 -15.23
N ALA A 35 -31.00 15.04 -15.10
CA ALA A 35 -29.97 15.47 -16.05
C ALA A 35 -28.79 14.47 -16.12
N LEU A 36 -28.37 13.91 -14.98
CA LEU A 36 -27.37 12.83 -14.94
C LEU A 36 -27.84 11.54 -15.60
N LEU A 37 -29.12 11.16 -15.49
CA LEU A 37 -29.62 9.93 -16.12
C LEU A 37 -29.68 10.03 -17.65
N PHE A 38 -29.94 11.23 -18.18
CA PHE A 38 -30.26 11.42 -19.60
C PHE A 38 -29.19 12.16 -20.43
N SER A 39 -28.18 12.80 -19.82
CA SER A 39 -27.04 13.37 -20.55
C SER A 39 -25.76 12.56 -20.34
N PRO A 40 -25.26 11.87 -21.38
CA PRO A 40 -23.92 11.26 -21.37
C PRO A 40 -22.81 12.29 -21.14
N GLU A 41 -22.95 13.50 -21.68
CA GLU A 41 -21.99 14.60 -21.57
C GLU A 41 -21.91 15.11 -20.13
N LEU A 42 -23.05 15.33 -19.46
CA LEU A 42 -23.05 15.73 -18.05
C LEU A 42 -22.50 14.62 -17.14
N ARG A 43 -22.72 13.34 -17.47
CA ARG A 43 -22.10 12.21 -16.75
C ARG A 43 -20.59 12.17 -16.94
N PHE A 44 -20.12 12.44 -18.16
CA PHE A 44 -18.70 12.54 -18.47
C PHE A 44 -18.07 13.72 -17.76
N GLU A 45 -18.68 14.90 -17.80
CA GLU A 45 -18.20 16.11 -17.11
C GLU A 45 -18.24 15.96 -15.59
N LEU A 46 -19.24 15.30 -14.99
CA LEU A 46 -19.27 15.06 -13.55
C LEU A 46 -18.23 14.01 -13.11
N ARG A 47 -18.03 12.95 -13.92
CA ARG A 47 -16.94 11.99 -13.69
C ARG A 47 -15.60 12.68 -13.85
N SER A 48 -15.41 13.46 -14.90
CA SER A 48 -14.23 14.28 -15.13
C SER A 48 -14.00 15.21 -13.94
N LEU A 49 -14.96 16.04 -13.52
CA LEU A 49 -14.84 16.90 -12.33
C LEU A 49 -14.53 16.16 -11.02
N LEU A 50 -15.02 14.92 -10.85
CA LEU A 50 -14.68 14.07 -9.70
C LEU A 50 -13.30 13.40 -9.82
N ASP A 51 -12.84 13.14 -11.05
CA ASP A 51 -11.56 12.49 -11.38
C ASP A 51 -10.42 13.51 -11.67
N TYR A 52 -10.72 14.81 -11.84
CA TYR A 52 -9.86 15.81 -12.50
C TYR A 52 -9.51 17.04 -11.64
N PRO A 53 -9.37 16.98 -10.29
CA PRO A 53 -8.03 17.29 -9.82
C PRO A 53 -7.68 16.61 -8.50
N LEU A 54 -7.16 15.39 -8.59
CA LEU A 54 -5.84 15.20 -7.99
C LEU A 54 -4.87 15.64 -9.07
N HIS A 55 -4.33 16.85 -8.93
CA HIS A 55 -3.19 17.23 -9.76
C HIS A 55 -2.04 16.30 -9.40
N TYR A 56 -1.87 15.27 -10.22
CA TYR A 56 -0.71 14.41 -10.16
C TYR A 56 0.48 15.15 -10.75
N LYS A 57 1.57 15.18 -9.98
CA LYS A 57 2.84 15.71 -10.46
C LYS A 57 3.37 14.82 -11.57
N GLU A 58 3.72 15.45 -12.69
CA GLU A 58 4.51 14.81 -13.75
C GLU A 58 5.98 15.15 -13.52
N TYR A 59 6.79 14.13 -13.38
CA TYR A 59 8.22 14.23 -13.17
C TYR A 59 8.96 13.85 -14.45
N LYS A 60 10.02 14.62 -14.76
CA LYS A 60 10.91 14.30 -15.88
C LYS A 60 11.88 13.15 -15.56
N HIS A 61 12.16 12.96 -14.27
CA HIS A 61 13.04 11.91 -13.74
C HIS A 61 12.55 11.49 -12.35
N PHE A 62 12.98 10.31 -11.88
CA PHE A 62 12.62 9.79 -10.55
C PHE A 62 13.16 10.62 -9.37
N GLY A 63 14.02 11.62 -9.60
CA GLY A 63 14.54 12.51 -8.53
C GLY A 63 15.50 11.84 -7.54
N ILE A 64 15.91 10.60 -7.79
CA ILE A 64 16.81 9.80 -6.95
C ILE A 64 17.94 9.21 -7.78
N ARG A 65 19.02 8.82 -7.10
CA ARG A 65 20.04 7.96 -7.70
C ARG A 65 19.50 6.54 -7.73
N ILE A 66 19.47 5.95 -8.92
CA ILE A 66 19.04 4.56 -9.12
C ILE A 66 20.31 3.71 -9.26
N PRO A 67 20.45 2.62 -8.49
CA PRO A 67 21.61 1.74 -8.58
C PRO A 67 21.67 1.08 -9.96
N ARG A 68 22.89 0.92 -10.49
CA ARG A 68 23.13 0.30 -11.80
C ARG A 68 23.13 -1.22 -11.66
N GLY A 69 22.96 -1.92 -12.78
CA GLY A 69 23.04 -3.38 -12.82
C GLY A 69 21.72 -4.11 -12.52
N TYR A 70 20.66 -3.38 -12.18
CA TYR A 70 19.32 -3.93 -11.96
C TYR A 70 18.38 -3.54 -13.10
N GLN A 71 17.61 -4.52 -13.58
CA GLN A 71 16.66 -4.32 -14.70
C GLN A 71 15.22 -4.15 -14.22
N VAL A 72 14.92 -4.63 -13.01
CA VAL A 72 13.57 -4.74 -12.48
C VAL A 72 13.43 -3.79 -11.30
N HIS A 73 12.60 -2.78 -11.48
CA HIS A 73 12.35 -1.74 -10.49
C HIS A 73 10.91 -1.79 -10.01
N GLY A 74 10.71 -1.36 -8.78
CA GLY A 74 9.40 -1.30 -8.17
C GLY A 74 9.32 -0.22 -7.11
N ILE A 75 8.13 -0.09 -6.55
CA ILE A 75 7.84 0.85 -5.47
C ILE A 75 7.19 0.11 -4.31
N ASP A 76 7.12 0.74 -3.17
CA ASP A 76 6.18 0.33 -2.15
C ASP A 76 5.38 1.52 -1.62
N VAL A 77 4.11 1.26 -1.31
CA VAL A 77 3.14 2.31 -0.99
C VAL A 77 2.22 1.88 0.14
N SER A 78 1.70 2.88 0.84
CA SER A 78 0.71 2.76 1.91
C SER A 78 -0.26 3.94 1.83
N ARG A 79 -1.09 4.13 2.86
CA ARG A 79 -1.87 5.35 3.06
C ARG A 79 -1.07 6.66 2.97
N TYR A 80 0.24 6.62 3.20
CA TYR A 80 1.07 7.83 3.16
C TYR A 80 1.30 8.36 1.74
N GLN A 81 1.13 7.53 0.72
CA GLN A 81 1.12 7.94 -0.69
C GLN A 81 -0.29 8.33 -1.18
N SER A 82 -1.24 8.48 -0.24
CA SER A 82 -2.61 8.90 -0.50
C SER A 82 -3.24 8.12 -1.67
N ARG A 83 -3.77 8.83 -2.67
CA ARG A 83 -4.35 8.25 -3.88
C ARG A 83 -3.30 8.11 -4.96
N VAL A 84 -3.10 6.89 -5.45
CA VAL A 84 -2.16 6.58 -6.54
C VAL A 84 -2.87 6.41 -7.89
N ASP A 85 -2.42 7.14 -8.91
CA ASP A 85 -2.79 6.88 -10.32
C ASP A 85 -1.85 5.83 -10.92
N TRP A 86 -2.29 4.57 -10.86
CA TRP A 86 -1.49 3.42 -11.28
C TRP A 86 -1.22 3.35 -12.79
N GLU A 87 -2.06 3.99 -13.62
CA GLU A 87 -1.80 4.08 -15.06
C GLU A 87 -0.62 5.01 -15.33
N ARG A 88 -0.56 6.16 -14.65
CA ARG A 88 0.62 7.05 -14.73
C ARG A 88 1.88 6.38 -14.17
N VAL A 89 1.76 5.66 -13.05
CA VAL A 89 2.88 4.88 -12.50
C VAL A 89 3.40 3.87 -13.52
N ARG A 90 2.50 3.11 -14.17
CA ARG A 90 2.86 2.09 -15.16
C ARG A 90 3.52 2.67 -16.41
N ASN A 91 3.06 3.85 -16.83
CA ASN A 91 3.52 4.52 -18.04
C ASN A 91 4.77 5.36 -17.83
N MET A 92 5.15 5.66 -16.58
CA MET A 92 6.38 6.37 -16.29
C MET A 92 7.59 5.53 -16.72
N GLN A 93 8.38 6.10 -17.63
CA GLN A 93 9.62 5.51 -18.10
C GLN A 93 10.69 6.59 -18.29
N VAL A 94 11.85 6.41 -17.67
CA VAL A 94 12.99 7.33 -17.74
C VAL A 94 14.26 6.49 -17.95
N ASP A 95 15.00 6.73 -19.02
CA ASP A 95 16.26 6.02 -19.32
C ASP A 95 16.14 4.49 -19.27
N GLY A 96 15.01 3.96 -19.77
CA GLY A 96 14.73 2.51 -19.77
C GLY A 96 14.17 1.96 -18.46
N ILE A 97 14.21 2.74 -17.38
CA ILE A 97 13.69 2.39 -16.06
C ILE A 97 12.19 2.62 -16.03
N ARG A 98 11.44 1.63 -15.53
CA ARG A 98 9.98 1.69 -15.33
C ARG A 98 9.60 0.94 -14.06
N VAL A 99 8.49 1.33 -13.44
CA VAL A 99 7.91 0.58 -12.32
C VAL A 99 7.26 -0.70 -12.86
N SER A 100 7.75 -1.86 -12.42
CA SER A 100 7.31 -3.18 -12.88
C SER A 100 6.59 -3.97 -11.78
N PHE A 101 6.92 -3.71 -10.51
CA PHE A 101 6.25 -4.29 -9.37
C PHE A 101 5.94 -3.24 -8.29
N ALA A 102 5.02 -3.57 -7.39
CA ALA A 102 4.76 -2.78 -6.20
C ALA A 102 4.42 -3.64 -4.98
N PHE A 103 4.97 -3.28 -3.81
CA PHE A 103 4.46 -3.78 -2.53
C PHE A 103 3.47 -2.78 -1.94
N ILE A 104 2.33 -3.25 -1.43
CA ILE A 104 1.22 -2.41 -0.98
C ILE A 104 0.90 -2.79 0.46
N LYS A 105 0.90 -1.81 1.37
CA LYS A 105 0.57 -2.03 2.78
C LYS A 105 -0.85 -2.52 2.89
N ALA A 106 -1.04 -3.69 3.50
CA ALA A 106 -2.37 -4.22 3.74
C ALA A 106 -2.81 -3.95 5.18
N THR A 107 -1.96 -4.29 6.14
CA THR A 107 -2.35 -4.29 7.56
C THR A 107 -1.16 -3.99 8.46
N GLU A 108 -1.45 -3.62 9.70
CA GLU A 108 -0.50 -3.32 10.76
C GLU A 108 -1.05 -3.81 12.09
N GLY A 109 -0.25 -4.59 12.83
CA GLY A 109 -0.70 -5.16 14.10
C GLY A 109 -1.96 -6.04 13.96
N SER A 110 -2.74 -6.17 15.03
CA SER A 110 -3.91 -7.06 15.05
C SER A 110 -5.25 -6.34 14.83
N TRP A 111 -5.24 -5.11 14.31
CA TRP A 111 -6.47 -4.30 14.18
C TRP A 111 -6.52 -3.34 13.01
N LYS A 112 -5.39 -2.96 12.42
CA LYS A 112 -5.34 -1.84 11.47
C LYS A 112 -5.24 -2.36 10.04
N GLU A 113 -6.25 -2.09 9.25
CA GLU A 113 -6.20 -2.18 7.79
C GLU A 113 -5.73 -0.84 7.21
N ASP A 114 -4.92 -0.88 6.16
CA ASP A 114 -4.57 0.32 5.42
C ASP A 114 -5.78 0.75 4.56
N PRO A 115 -6.27 1.99 4.66
CA PRO A 115 -7.52 2.40 4.06
C PRO A 115 -7.40 2.56 2.54
N GLU A 116 -6.17 2.65 2.02
CA GLU A 116 -5.87 2.73 0.60
C GLU A 116 -5.54 1.36 0.01
N PHE A 117 -5.44 0.30 0.83
CA PHE A 117 -5.08 -1.04 0.36
C PHE A 117 -6.01 -1.53 -0.75
N ASP A 118 -7.33 -1.52 -0.54
CA ASP A 118 -8.28 -2.04 -1.53
C ASP A 118 -8.27 -1.28 -2.86
N SER A 119 -8.00 0.03 -2.80
CA SER A 119 -7.86 0.89 -3.97
C SER A 119 -6.56 0.54 -4.70
N ASN A 120 -5.43 0.63 -4.00
CA ASN A 120 -4.11 0.36 -4.55
C ASN A 120 -3.99 -1.06 -5.08
N TRP A 121 -4.45 -2.05 -4.31
CA TRP A 121 -4.41 -3.45 -4.68
C TRP A 121 -5.11 -3.68 -6.02
N ARG A 122 -6.37 -3.24 -6.16
CA ARG A 122 -7.15 -3.44 -7.40
C ARG A 122 -6.61 -2.62 -8.57
N ASN A 123 -6.14 -1.40 -8.34
CA ASN A 123 -5.69 -0.50 -9.40
C ASN A 123 -4.32 -0.89 -9.95
N ALA A 124 -3.37 -1.29 -9.08
CA ALA A 124 -2.06 -1.79 -9.51
C ALA A 124 -2.20 -2.98 -10.46
N ARG A 125 -3.08 -3.94 -10.14
CA ARG A 125 -3.32 -5.08 -11.03
C ARG A 125 -3.94 -4.68 -12.35
N ARG A 126 -4.90 -3.77 -12.35
CA ARG A 126 -5.56 -3.28 -13.57
C ARG A 126 -4.57 -2.61 -14.51
N ALA A 127 -3.62 -1.85 -13.96
CA ALA A 127 -2.51 -1.25 -14.70
C ALA A 127 -1.41 -2.25 -15.11
N GLY A 128 -1.55 -3.54 -14.77
CA GLY A 128 -0.56 -4.56 -15.12
C GLY A 128 0.76 -4.48 -14.33
N ILE A 129 0.74 -3.89 -13.13
CA ILE A 129 1.86 -3.93 -12.19
C ILE A 129 1.79 -5.23 -11.38
N ILE A 130 2.92 -5.95 -11.29
CA ILE A 130 3.05 -7.12 -10.41
C ILE A 130 2.96 -6.63 -8.96
N ARG A 131 2.03 -7.14 -8.16
CA ARG A 131 1.74 -6.58 -6.83
C ARG A 131 1.98 -7.61 -5.72
N GLY A 132 2.52 -7.16 -4.60
CA GLY A 132 2.63 -7.92 -3.35
C GLY A 132 1.99 -7.14 -2.20
N ALA A 133 1.47 -7.85 -1.20
CA ALA A 133 0.88 -7.22 -0.02
C ALA A 133 1.81 -7.40 1.18
N TYR A 134 1.99 -6.35 1.98
CA TYR A 134 2.83 -6.41 3.18
C TYR A 134 2.05 -6.14 4.48
N HIS A 135 2.52 -6.77 5.55
CA HIS A 135 2.04 -6.59 6.91
C HIS A 135 3.11 -5.93 7.77
N TYR A 136 2.82 -4.77 8.34
CA TYR A 136 3.71 -4.12 9.32
C TYR A 136 3.56 -4.83 10.68
N PHE A 137 4.58 -5.60 11.05
CA PHE A 137 4.56 -6.52 12.17
C PHE A 137 4.94 -5.82 13.48
N LEU A 138 4.10 -6.00 14.50
CA LEU A 138 4.37 -5.49 15.84
C LEU A 138 4.75 -6.67 16.78
N PRO A 139 6.01 -6.78 17.22
CA PRO A 139 6.49 -7.98 17.92
C PRO A 139 5.95 -8.19 19.34
N ASP A 140 5.36 -7.18 19.95
CA ASP A 140 4.67 -7.28 21.25
C ASP A 140 3.23 -7.79 21.13
N ILE A 141 2.74 -8.03 19.90
CA ILE A 141 1.40 -8.52 19.60
C ILE A 141 1.45 -9.99 19.16
N SER A 142 0.43 -10.75 19.56
CA SER A 142 0.18 -12.14 19.13
C SER A 142 0.34 -12.33 17.60
N PRO A 143 1.27 -13.17 17.13
CA PRO A 143 1.42 -13.50 15.72
C PRO A 143 0.14 -14.05 15.09
N LYS A 144 -0.64 -14.82 15.85
CA LYS A 144 -1.90 -15.41 15.38
C LYS A 144 -2.96 -14.35 15.09
N ASP A 145 -3.07 -13.34 15.95
CA ASP A 145 -4.07 -12.28 15.77
C ASP A 145 -3.70 -11.35 14.61
N GLN A 146 -2.41 -11.01 14.49
CA GLN A 146 -1.89 -10.30 13.33
C GLN A 146 -2.15 -11.09 12.03
N ALA A 147 -1.87 -12.41 12.03
CA ALA A 147 -2.04 -13.25 10.84
C ALA A 147 -3.51 -13.38 10.45
N LYS A 148 -4.42 -13.43 11.43
CA LYS A 148 -5.87 -13.44 11.19
C LYS A 148 -6.31 -12.18 10.44
N VAL A 149 -5.83 -11.00 10.83
CA VAL A 149 -6.16 -9.73 10.16
C VAL A 149 -5.56 -9.67 8.76
N PHE A 150 -4.26 -9.99 8.61
CA PHE A 150 -3.62 -9.98 7.29
C PHE A 150 -4.29 -10.97 6.31
N THR A 151 -4.58 -12.19 6.75
CA THR A 151 -5.18 -13.23 5.89
C THR A 151 -6.68 -13.07 5.66
N GLY A 152 -7.35 -12.28 6.50
CA GLY A 152 -8.72 -11.82 6.26
C GLY A 152 -8.79 -10.71 5.21
N THR A 153 -7.77 -9.83 5.18
CA THR A 153 -7.67 -8.68 4.27
C THR A 153 -7.14 -9.08 2.89
N VAL A 154 -6.06 -9.86 2.86
CA VAL A 154 -5.31 -10.15 1.63
C VAL A 154 -5.79 -11.46 1.00
N ARG A 155 -6.21 -11.35 -0.26
CA ARG A 155 -6.44 -12.50 -1.15
C ARG A 155 -5.46 -12.44 -2.30
N LEU A 156 -4.49 -13.36 -2.29
CA LEU A 156 -3.52 -13.53 -3.37
C LEU A 156 -4.13 -14.33 -4.52
N LEU A 157 -3.79 -13.92 -5.72
CA LEU A 157 -4.21 -14.53 -6.98
C LEU A 157 -2.96 -14.83 -7.82
N SER A 158 -3.10 -15.70 -8.83
CA SER A 158 -2.01 -15.99 -9.77
C SER A 158 -1.43 -14.69 -10.34
N GLY A 159 -0.09 -14.61 -10.35
CA GLY A 159 0.67 -13.43 -10.73
C GLY A 159 0.94 -12.41 -9.62
N ASP A 160 0.34 -12.54 -8.43
CA ASP A 160 0.69 -11.72 -7.27
C ASP A 160 2.03 -12.21 -6.67
N LEU A 161 2.79 -11.32 -6.02
CA LEU A 161 4.00 -11.69 -5.27
C LEU A 161 3.65 -12.41 -3.96
N PRO A 162 4.59 -13.19 -3.39
CA PRO A 162 4.43 -13.75 -2.06
C PRO A 162 4.15 -12.65 -1.02
N PRO A 163 3.42 -12.98 0.06
CA PRO A 163 3.12 -11.98 1.09
C PRO A 163 4.41 -11.56 1.80
N VAL A 164 4.48 -10.30 2.22
CA VAL A 164 5.64 -9.74 2.91
C VAL A 164 5.32 -9.55 4.40
N VAL A 165 6.29 -9.87 5.25
CA VAL A 165 6.28 -9.52 6.67
C VAL A 165 7.32 -8.44 6.92
N ASP A 166 6.88 -7.27 7.31
CA ASP A 166 7.69 -6.08 7.54
C ASP A 166 8.01 -5.97 9.04
N VAL A 167 9.28 -6.13 9.42
CA VAL A 167 9.75 -6.17 10.81
C VAL A 167 10.88 -5.16 11.05
N GLU A 168 10.58 -4.04 11.72
CA GLU A 168 11.56 -2.95 11.87
C GLU A 168 11.74 -2.45 13.30
N GLU A 169 10.86 -2.83 14.22
CA GLU A 169 10.88 -2.36 15.60
C GLU A 169 10.88 -3.51 16.61
N THR A 170 11.35 -3.25 17.83
CA THR A 170 11.45 -4.26 18.89
C THR A 170 10.33 -4.20 19.91
N ARG A 171 9.76 -3.01 20.15
CA ARG A 171 8.70 -2.75 21.15
C ARG A 171 9.01 -3.34 22.54
N GLY A 172 10.28 -3.29 22.95
CA GLY A 172 10.75 -3.83 24.23
C GLY A 172 10.94 -5.34 24.28
N MET A 173 10.66 -6.07 23.19
CA MET A 173 10.94 -7.50 23.07
C MET A 173 12.43 -7.75 22.86
N ASN A 174 12.93 -8.85 23.43
CA ASN A 174 14.30 -9.28 23.21
C ASN A 174 14.47 -10.03 21.87
N LYS A 175 15.74 -10.28 21.48
CA LYS A 175 16.09 -10.95 20.21
C LYS A 175 15.37 -12.29 20.01
N ALA A 176 15.36 -13.15 21.04
CA ALA A 176 14.72 -14.46 20.95
C ALA A 176 13.20 -14.35 20.77
N GLN A 177 12.54 -13.39 21.44
CA GLN A 177 11.10 -13.15 21.30
C GLN A 177 10.76 -12.66 19.88
N ILE A 178 11.49 -11.68 19.35
CA ILE A 178 11.29 -11.15 18.00
C ILE A 178 11.45 -12.26 16.96
N GLN A 179 12.53 -13.03 17.04
CA GLN A 179 12.78 -14.15 16.12
C GLN A 179 11.66 -15.19 16.21
N ARG A 180 11.28 -15.62 17.43
CA ARG A 180 10.23 -16.62 17.61
C ARG A 180 8.89 -16.16 17.04
N TYR A 181 8.47 -14.93 17.34
CA TYR A 181 7.17 -14.41 16.93
C TYR A 181 7.12 -14.09 15.43
N THR A 182 8.22 -13.59 14.87
CA THR A 182 8.37 -13.43 13.41
C THR A 182 8.26 -14.78 12.72
N LYS A 183 8.97 -15.81 13.21
CA LYS A 183 8.94 -17.16 12.64
C LYS A 183 7.55 -17.78 12.71
N GLU A 184 6.85 -17.62 13.84
CA GLU A 184 5.46 -18.08 13.99
C GLU A 184 4.54 -17.42 12.96
N PHE A 185 4.65 -16.10 12.77
CA PHE A 185 3.87 -15.37 11.78
C PHE A 185 4.15 -15.86 10.35
N LEU A 186 5.43 -16.01 9.98
CA LEU A 186 5.85 -16.54 8.68
C LEU A 186 5.28 -17.93 8.39
N ILE A 187 5.29 -18.83 9.37
CA ILE A 187 4.72 -20.19 9.24
C ILE A 187 3.21 -20.13 9.02
N LEU A 188 2.51 -19.23 9.74
CA LEU A 188 1.06 -19.06 9.55
C LEU A 188 0.73 -18.58 8.14
N LEU A 189 1.51 -17.64 7.59
CA LEU A 189 1.33 -17.16 6.22
C LEU A 189 1.67 -18.25 5.19
N GLU A 190 2.77 -18.97 5.35
CA GLU A 190 3.16 -20.06 4.45
C GLU A 190 2.10 -21.16 4.42
N LYS A 191 1.54 -21.51 5.60
CA LYS A 191 0.42 -22.45 5.69
C LYS A 191 -0.83 -21.96 4.95
N ARG A 192 -1.12 -20.66 5.01
CA ARG A 192 -2.32 -20.04 4.42
C ARG A 192 -2.22 -19.89 2.91
N TYR A 193 -1.08 -19.41 2.41
CA TYR A 193 -0.89 -19.03 1.01
C TYR A 193 -0.13 -20.08 0.19
N LYS A 194 0.42 -21.11 0.83
CA LYS A 194 1.17 -22.20 0.17
C LYS A 194 2.39 -21.70 -0.60
N VAL A 195 2.91 -20.53 -0.22
CA VAL A 195 4.13 -19.93 -0.72
C VAL A 195 4.93 -19.41 0.45
N ARG A 196 6.26 -19.44 0.35
CA ARG A 196 7.12 -18.85 1.37
C ARG A 196 7.02 -17.31 1.34
N PRO A 197 6.68 -16.66 2.46
CA PRO A 197 6.66 -15.21 2.56
C PRO A 197 8.04 -14.58 2.31
N ILE A 198 8.04 -13.29 1.99
CA ILE A 198 9.23 -12.44 1.95
C ILE A 198 9.37 -11.76 3.32
N LEU A 199 10.58 -11.63 3.84
CA LEU A 199 10.86 -10.85 5.05
C LEU A 199 11.43 -9.48 4.65
N TYR A 200 10.75 -8.41 5.05
CA TYR A 200 11.27 -7.06 4.95
C TYR A 200 11.82 -6.55 6.28
N THR A 201 12.94 -5.86 6.22
CA THR A 201 13.55 -5.15 7.36
C THR A 201 14.68 -4.24 6.88
N ASN A 202 15.16 -3.31 7.71
CA ASN A 202 16.37 -2.56 7.41
C ASN A 202 17.66 -3.38 7.68
N LYS A 203 18.76 -3.00 7.02
CA LYS A 203 20.06 -3.71 7.09
C LYS A 203 20.55 -3.97 8.52
N ASP A 204 20.47 -2.98 9.40
CA ASP A 204 20.99 -3.08 10.77
C ASP A 204 20.12 -4.02 11.63
N PHE A 205 18.81 -3.94 11.47
CA PHE A 205 17.87 -4.84 12.13
C PHE A 205 18.07 -6.27 11.63
N TYR A 206 18.24 -6.48 10.32
CA TYR A 206 18.61 -7.78 9.77
C TYR A 206 19.90 -8.34 10.38
N LYS A 207 20.98 -7.56 10.42
CA LYS A 207 22.26 -7.99 11.02
C LYS A 207 22.07 -8.40 12.47
N ARG A 208 21.31 -7.62 13.24
CA ARG A 208 21.10 -7.84 14.68
C ARG A 208 20.22 -9.06 14.96
N PHE A 209 19.16 -9.27 14.19
CA PHE A 209 18.10 -10.22 14.52
C PHE A 209 18.02 -11.45 13.62
N PHE A 210 18.51 -11.43 12.38
CA PHE A 210 18.26 -12.51 11.42
C PHE A 210 19.51 -13.12 10.79
N ALA A 211 20.58 -12.35 10.55
CA ALA A 211 21.74 -12.81 9.77
C ALA A 211 22.40 -14.11 10.27
N GLU A 212 22.48 -14.29 11.59
CA GLU A 212 23.12 -15.47 12.22
C GLU A 212 22.12 -16.59 12.59
N ASN A 213 20.85 -16.45 12.24
CA ASN A 213 19.82 -17.41 12.63
C ASN A 213 19.40 -18.29 11.45
N GLU A 214 19.81 -19.55 11.50
CA GLU A 214 19.55 -20.55 10.44
C GLU A 214 18.05 -20.73 10.13
N ALA A 215 17.16 -20.47 11.09
CA ALA A 215 15.72 -20.59 10.89
C ALA A 215 15.15 -19.62 9.84
N PHE A 216 15.94 -18.61 9.44
CA PHE A 216 15.56 -17.60 8.45
C PHE A 216 16.32 -17.72 7.11
N ARG A 217 17.28 -18.64 6.98
CA ARG A 217 18.12 -18.77 5.77
C ARG A 217 17.32 -19.10 4.50
N ASP A 218 16.21 -19.81 4.63
CA ASP A 218 15.41 -20.20 3.46
C ASP A 218 14.38 -19.16 3.02
N TYR A 219 14.36 -17.96 3.62
CA TYR A 219 13.46 -16.88 3.24
C TYR A 219 14.09 -15.93 2.23
N ARG A 220 13.23 -15.29 1.45
CA ARG A 220 13.60 -14.18 0.58
C ARG A 220 13.63 -12.91 1.41
N PHE A 221 14.69 -12.13 1.27
CA PHE A 221 14.84 -10.87 1.99
C PHE A 221 14.58 -9.68 1.07
N TRP A 222 13.79 -8.75 1.58
CA TRP A 222 13.65 -7.38 1.06
C TRP A 222 14.31 -6.44 2.07
N ILE A 223 15.43 -5.82 1.71
CA ILE A 223 16.22 -5.05 2.67
C ILE A 223 16.17 -3.57 2.36
N ALA A 224 15.90 -2.75 3.38
CA ALA A 224 16.10 -1.31 3.32
C ALA A 224 17.55 -0.94 3.62
N HIS A 225 18.19 -0.26 2.66
CA HIS A 225 19.47 0.42 2.87
C HIS A 225 19.59 1.60 1.91
N TYR A 226 19.31 2.79 2.41
CA TYR A 226 19.11 3.95 1.54
C TYR A 226 20.42 4.63 1.14
N HIS A 227 20.39 5.22 -0.06
CA HIS A 227 21.39 6.19 -0.55
C HIS A 227 22.82 5.65 -0.67
N VAL A 228 22.98 4.32 -0.78
CA VAL A 228 24.26 3.68 -1.10
C VAL A 228 24.33 3.33 -2.58
N ALA A 229 25.54 3.36 -3.13
CA ALA A 229 25.76 3.04 -4.55
C ALA A 229 25.61 1.53 -4.81
N ASP A 230 26.14 0.73 -3.88
CA ASP A 230 26.11 -0.73 -3.91
C ASP A 230 25.62 -1.25 -2.56
N PHE A 231 24.84 -2.34 -2.60
CA PHE A 231 24.29 -2.98 -1.42
C PHE A 231 25.12 -4.21 -1.04
N ASP A 232 25.75 -4.13 0.13
CA ASP A 232 26.43 -5.26 0.76
C ASP A 232 25.54 -5.83 1.89
N MET A 233 25.07 -7.06 1.67
CA MET A 233 24.18 -7.79 2.58
C MET A 233 25.00 -8.42 3.71
N PRO A 234 24.64 -8.21 4.99
CA PRO A 234 25.36 -8.85 6.08
C PRO A 234 25.30 -10.40 6.05
N GLY A 235 26.45 -11.05 6.12
CA GLY A 235 26.53 -12.52 6.09
C GLY A 235 26.32 -13.11 4.69
N ASP A 236 26.13 -14.44 4.61
CA ASP A 236 26.20 -15.18 3.35
C ASP A 236 24.83 -15.33 2.65
N GLN A 237 23.80 -14.62 3.12
CA GLN A 237 22.44 -14.77 2.63
C GLN A 237 22.18 -13.90 1.39
N GLU A 238 21.51 -14.47 0.39
CA GLU A 238 21.06 -13.70 -0.76
C GLU A 238 19.84 -12.81 -0.42
N TRP A 239 19.94 -11.53 -0.77
CA TRP A 239 18.82 -10.61 -0.79
C TRP A 239 18.13 -10.66 -2.16
N HIS A 240 16.82 -10.39 -2.18
CA HIS A 240 15.98 -10.49 -3.37
C HIS A 240 15.42 -9.15 -3.79
N PHE A 241 15.07 -8.30 -2.81
CA PHE A 241 14.62 -6.94 -3.07
C PHE A 241 15.47 -5.98 -2.23
N TRP A 242 15.73 -4.80 -2.78
CA TRP A 242 16.46 -3.75 -2.08
C TRP A 242 15.70 -2.44 -2.21
N GLN A 243 15.23 -1.92 -1.08
CA GLN A 243 14.69 -0.57 -0.98
C GLN A 243 15.87 0.39 -0.81
N HIS A 244 16.18 1.12 -1.88
CA HIS A 244 17.40 1.92 -1.98
C HIS A 244 17.14 3.42 -1.80
N SER A 245 15.88 3.84 -1.75
CA SER A 245 15.50 5.22 -1.53
C SER A 245 14.11 5.34 -0.95
N ASP A 246 13.91 6.39 -0.15
CA ASP A 246 12.66 6.77 0.55
C ASP A 246 11.99 8.03 -0.02
N ARG A 247 12.48 8.48 -1.18
CA ARG A 247 12.22 9.84 -1.70
C ARG A 247 12.11 9.91 -3.21
N GLY A 248 11.76 8.79 -3.83
CA GLY A 248 11.48 8.70 -5.25
C GLY A 248 10.30 9.59 -5.63
N ASN A 249 10.39 10.18 -6.81
CA ASN A 249 9.28 10.87 -7.46
C ASN A 249 8.71 9.96 -8.54
N VAL A 250 7.41 9.69 -8.50
CA VAL A 250 6.74 8.79 -9.46
C VAL A 250 5.49 9.46 -9.98
N ASN A 251 5.32 9.51 -11.30
CA ASN A 251 4.12 10.09 -11.91
C ASN A 251 2.89 9.34 -11.40
N GLY A 252 1.84 10.09 -11.05
CA GLY A 252 0.66 9.52 -10.41
C GLY A 252 0.74 9.39 -8.89
N ILE A 253 1.83 9.84 -8.26
CA ILE A 253 1.97 9.95 -6.80
C ILE A 253 2.53 11.34 -6.46
N ASN A 254 1.92 12.04 -5.52
CA ASN A 254 2.29 13.42 -5.19
C ASN A 254 3.33 13.52 -4.07
N GLU A 255 3.37 12.47 -3.26
CA GLU A 255 4.19 12.25 -2.10
C GLU A 255 5.48 11.52 -2.48
N PRO A 256 6.54 11.62 -1.66
CA PRO A 256 7.74 10.82 -1.83
C PRO A 256 7.42 9.32 -1.76
N VAL A 257 8.11 8.54 -2.60
CA VAL A 257 7.84 7.12 -2.80
C VAL A 257 9.09 6.30 -2.51
N ASP A 258 8.90 5.21 -1.77
CA ASP A 258 9.93 4.23 -1.54
C ASP A 258 10.22 3.47 -2.85
N PHE A 259 11.51 3.36 -3.21
CA PHE A 259 11.94 2.85 -4.50
C PHE A 259 12.84 1.63 -4.33
N ASN A 260 12.54 0.61 -5.14
CA ASN A 260 13.06 -0.73 -4.99
C ASN A 260 13.67 -1.25 -6.27
N VAL A 261 14.66 -2.13 -6.11
CA VAL A 261 15.14 -3.02 -7.17
C VAL A 261 14.94 -4.47 -6.78
N PHE A 262 14.77 -5.33 -7.77
CA PHE A 262 14.80 -6.78 -7.61
C PHE A 262 16.14 -7.34 -8.11
N ASN A 263 16.72 -8.25 -7.34
CA ASN A 263 17.97 -8.93 -7.67
C ASN A 263 17.73 -10.07 -8.67
N GLY A 264 17.49 -9.69 -9.92
CA GLY A 264 17.22 -10.63 -11.00
C GLY A 264 16.52 -9.95 -12.18
N ASP A 265 16.23 -10.75 -13.20
CA ASP A 265 15.51 -10.28 -14.38
C ASP A 265 13.98 -10.43 -14.24
N SER A 266 13.26 -10.03 -15.27
CA SER A 266 11.79 -10.09 -15.28
C SER A 266 11.23 -11.53 -15.24
N ALA A 267 11.97 -12.53 -15.70
CA ALA A 267 11.56 -13.93 -15.66
C ALA A 267 11.73 -14.50 -14.25
N ALA A 268 12.83 -14.18 -13.58
CA ALA A 268 13.08 -14.50 -12.18
C ALA A 268 12.05 -13.83 -11.25
N LEU A 269 11.62 -12.59 -11.53
CA LEU A 269 10.52 -11.97 -10.77
C LEU A 269 9.20 -12.74 -10.96
N ARG A 270 8.89 -13.15 -12.19
CA ARG A 270 7.66 -13.91 -12.47
C ARG A 270 7.68 -15.29 -11.85
N SER A 271 8.83 -15.96 -11.76
CA SER A 271 8.93 -17.31 -11.21
C SER A 271 8.66 -17.39 -9.71
N ILE A 272 8.81 -16.29 -8.98
CA ILE A 272 8.48 -16.21 -7.55
C ILE A 272 7.03 -15.80 -7.28
N CYS A 273 6.29 -15.37 -8.31
CA CYS A 273 4.88 -15.03 -8.17
C CYS A 273 4.04 -16.29 -7.89
N ILE A 274 2.84 -16.09 -7.34
CA ILE A 274 1.85 -17.16 -7.17
C ILE A 274 1.52 -17.76 -8.55
N PRO A 275 1.58 -19.10 -8.71
CA PRO A 275 1.25 -19.77 -9.97
C PRO A 275 -0.23 -19.61 -10.35
#